data_AF-A0A931TTY4-F1
#
_entry.id   AF-A0A931TTY4-F1
#
_cell.length_a   1.000
_cell.length_b   1.000
_cell.length_c   1.000
_cell.angle_alpha   90.00
_cell.angle_beta   90.00
_cell.angle_gamma   90.00
#
_symmetry.space_group_name_H-M   'P 1'
#
loop_
_entity.id
_entity.type
_entity.pdbx_description
1 polymer ?
#
loop_
_entity_poly.entity_id
_entity_poly.type
_entity_poly.pdbx_seq_one_letter_code
_entity_poly.pdbx_strand_id
1 'polypeptide(L)'
;MKITIKIALFCSFVWIIVKWSYHLILPETLNLNFTIFANMLLLTVAVSLGLYKQKKMEGFSSGNLLSDIKNGLTSGVVYALIVSLFILLYYSTINPQLNERQIEESTMMIYKAVNDPKYLEDLKKTQESFEVMNKKQITEELLKGPKNFYNAKATFVISLLSLVLFSTLLSIIISIIYRKILIKAIK
;
A
#
# COMPACT_ATOMS: atom_id res chain seq x y z
N MET A 1 7.51 19.01 -17.69
CA MET A 1 7.35 18.02 -16.59
C MET A 1 8.61 17.19 -16.46
N LYS A 2 9.15 17.02 -15.24
CA LYS A 2 10.37 16.24 -14.98
C LYS A 2 10.22 14.79 -15.48
N ILE A 3 11.31 14.18 -15.95
CA ILE A 3 11.27 12.80 -16.49
C ILE A 3 10.88 11.78 -15.42
N THR A 4 11.28 12.02 -14.16
CA THR A 4 10.87 11.25 -12.97
C THR A 4 9.35 11.17 -12.84
N ILE A 5 8.67 12.31 -12.97
CA ILE A 5 7.20 12.39 -12.91
C ILE A 5 6.56 11.65 -14.09
N LYS A 6 7.08 11.83 -15.31
CA LYS A 6 6.55 11.12 -16.50
C LYS A 6 6.60 9.60 -16.33
N ILE A 7 7.70 9.09 -15.81
CA ILE A 7 7.89 7.65 -15.57
C ILE A 7 6.95 7.17 -14.45
N ALA A 8 6.83 7.93 -13.37
CA ALA A 8 5.91 7.61 -12.27
C ALA A 8 4.46 7.50 -12.75
N LEU A 9 4.00 8.46 -13.55
CA LEU A 9 2.66 8.43 -14.14
C LEU A 9 2.47 7.22 -15.05
N PHE A 10 3.43 6.93 -15.93
CA PHE A 10 3.34 5.76 -16.80
C PHE A 10 3.21 4.46 -15.99
N CYS A 11 4.09 4.25 -15.00
CA CYS A 11 4.06 3.06 -14.16
C CYS A 11 2.77 2.96 -13.33
N SER A 12 2.25 4.06 -12.80
CA SER A 12 1.00 4.04 -12.03
C SER A 12 -0.19 3.69 -12.91
N PHE A 13 -0.26 4.23 -14.14
CA PHE A 13 -1.28 3.84 -15.12
C PHE A 13 -1.19 2.36 -15.52
N VAL A 14 0.03 1.84 -15.73
CA VAL A 14 0.22 0.41 -16.00
C VAL A 14 -0.31 -0.44 -14.83
N TRP A 15 -0.03 -0.04 -13.58
CA TRP A 15 -0.56 -0.77 -12.43
C TRP A 15 -2.09 -0.71 -12.34
N ILE A 16 -2.68 0.44 -12.61
CA ILE A 16 -4.15 0.61 -12.63
C ILE A 16 -4.77 -0.36 -13.65
N ILE A 17 -4.20 -0.46 -14.85
CA ILE A 17 -4.65 -1.41 -15.87
C ILE A 17 -4.50 -2.85 -15.37
N VAL A 18 -3.37 -3.21 -14.76
CA VAL A 18 -3.16 -4.55 -14.18
C VAL A 18 -4.21 -4.86 -13.12
N LYS A 19 -4.49 -3.94 -12.20
CA LYS A 19 -5.49 -4.12 -11.14
C LYS A 19 -6.89 -4.26 -11.71
N TRP A 20 -7.23 -3.44 -12.71
CA TRP A 20 -8.52 -3.49 -13.39
C TRP A 20 -8.71 -4.81 -14.14
N SER A 21 -7.72 -5.22 -14.95
CA SER A 21 -7.75 -6.50 -15.68
C SER A 21 -7.85 -7.68 -14.73
N TYR A 22 -7.14 -7.65 -13.61
CA TYR A 22 -7.25 -8.70 -12.58
C TYR A 22 -8.67 -8.82 -12.04
N HIS A 23 -9.34 -7.69 -11.77
CA HIS A 23 -10.72 -7.67 -11.32
C HIS A 23 -11.68 -8.26 -12.37
N LEU A 24 -11.47 -7.99 -13.66
CA LEU A 24 -12.33 -8.53 -14.72
C LEU A 24 -12.25 -10.06 -14.85
N ILE A 25 -11.06 -10.64 -14.62
CA ILE A 25 -10.84 -12.09 -14.75
C ILE A 25 -11.26 -12.81 -13.47
N LEU A 26 -11.03 -12.19 -12.31
CA LEU A 26 -11.16 -12.78 -10.98
C LEU A 26 -11.88 -11.80 -10.02
N PRO A 27 -13.17 -11.51 -10.26
CA PRO A 27 -13.88 -10.44 -9.54
C PRO A 27 -14.10 -10.74 -8.05
N GLU A 28 -14.21 -12.02 -7.69
CA GLU A 28 -14.59 -12.46 -6.35
C GLU A 28 -13.42 -12.90 -5.46
N THR A 29 -12.18 -12.82 -5.93
CA THR A 29 -11.06 -13.34 -5.15
C THR A 29 -10.67 -12.37 -4.04
N LEU A 30 -10.51 -12.92 -2.83
CA LEU A 30 -9.87 -12.22 -1.71
C LEU A 30 -8.33 -12.25 -1.82
N ASN A 31 -7.77 -12.99 -2.78
CA ASN A 31 -6.33 -13.09 -2.95
C ASN A 31 -5.77 -11.84 -3.65
N LEU A 32 -5.34 -10.87 -2.84
CA LEU A 32 -4.79 -9.61 -3.32
C LEU A 32 -3.28 -9.68 -3.62
N ASN A 33 -2.60 -10.77 -3.26
CA ASN A 33 -1.14 -10.89 -3.25
C ASN A 33 -0.52 -10.52 -4.60
N PHE A 34 -1.06 -11.07 -5.69
CA PHE A 34 -0.56 -10.77 -7.03
C PHE A 34 -0.59 -9.26 -7.33
N THR A 35 -1.71 -8.60 -7.04
CA THR A 35 -1.86 -7.16 -7.33
C THR A 35 -0.97 -6.29 -6.43
N ILE A 36 -0.72 -6.72 -5.19
CA ILE A 36 0.20 -6.07 -4.24
C ILE A 36 1.64 -6.20 -4.73
N PHE A 37 2.10 -7.40 -5.07
CA PHE A 37 3.46 -7.61 -5.57
C PHE A 37 3.70 -6.90 -6.91
N ALA A 38 2.71 -6.89 -7.81
CA ALA A 38 2.77 -6.11 -9.04
C ALA A 38 2.90 -4.60 -8.75
N ASN A 39 2.22 -4.09 -7.71
CA ASN A 39 2.34 -2.71 -7.29
C ASN A 39 3.76 -2.37 -6.80
N MET A 40 4.30 -3.22 -5.93
CA MET A 40 5.65 -3.05 -5.38
C MET A 40 6.71 -3.10 -6.48
N LEU A 41 6.55 -4.00 -7.44
CA LEU A 41 7.44 -4.10 -8.61
C LEU A 41 7.38 -2.83 -9.45
N LEU A 42 6.19 -2.34 -9.79
CA LEU A 42 6.03 -1.14 -10.63
C LEU A 42 6.52 0.13 -9.93
N LEU A 43 6.36 0.25 -8.62
CA LEU A 43 6.97 1.34 -7.84
C LEU A 43 8.51 1.24 -7.88
N THR A 44 9.07 0.05 -7.72
CA THR A 44 10.52 -0.18 -7.82
C THR A 44 11.05 0.22 -9.20
N VAL A 45 10.34 -0.15 -10.27
CA VAL A 45 10.65 0.24 -11.64
C VAL A 45 10.53 1.75 -11.83
N ALA A 46 9.49 2.38 -11.29
CA ALA A 46 9.29 3.82 -11.40
C ALA A 46 10.43 4.63 -10.76
N VAL A 47 10.86 4.23 -9.55
CA VAL A 47 11.99 4.86 -8.86
C VAL A 47 13.30 4.60 -9.62
N SER A 48 13.54 3.35 -10.02
CA SER A 48 14.77 2.94 -10.73
C SER A 48 14.92 3.66 -12.07
N LEU A 49 13.94 3.53 -12.97
CA LEU A 49 13.98 4.15 -14.29
C LEU A 49 13.91 5.67 -14.20
N GLY A 50 13.12 6.20 -13.26
CA GLY A 50 13.02 7.62 -13.00
C GLY A 50 14.37 8.23 -12.67
N LEU A 51 15.08 7.65 -11.71
CA LEU A 51 16.41 8.09 -11.33
C LEU A 51 17.43 7.88 -12.45
N TYR A 52 17.41 6.71 -13.10
CA TYR A 52 18.35 6.39 -14.19
C TYR A 52 18.25 7.40 -15.33
N LYS A 53 17.03 7.69 -15.81
CA LYS A 53 16.84 8.65 -16.91
C LYS A 53 17.21 10.07 -16.49
N GLN A 54 16.91 10.47 -15.25
CA GLN A 54 17.33 11.77 -14.74
C GLN A 54 18.86 11.89 -14.74
N LYS A 55 19.58 10.89 -14.21
CA LYS A 55 21.05 10.87 -14.23
C LYS A 55 21.64 10.84 -15.63
N LYS A 56 21.01 10.14 -16.56
CA LYS A 56 21.42 10.14 -17.97
C LYS A 56 21.31 11.54 -18.59
N MET A 57 20.29 12.32 -18.23
CA MET A 57 20.09 13.68 -18.72
C MET A 57 21.05 14.69 -18.09
N GLU A 58 21.34 14.55 -16.80
CA GLU A 58 22.27 15.46 -16.08
C GLU A 58 23.75 15.12 -16.34
N GLY A 59 24.03 13.90 -16.84
CA GLY A 59 25.37 13.31 -16.91
C GLY A 59 25.65 12.51 -15.64
N PHE A 60 26.07 11.25 -15.77
CA PHE A 60 26.15 10.33 -14.63
C PHE A 60 27.06 10.79 -13.47
N SER A 61 28.00 11.69 -13.76
CA SER A 61 28.97 12.27 -12.81
C SER A 61 28.45 13.50 -12.06
N SER A 62 27.29 14.06 -12.42
CA SER A 62 26.74 15.24 -11.76
C SER A 62 25.99 14.90 -10.47
N GLY A 63 25.97 15.87 -9.53
CA GLY A 63 25.17 15.80 -8.31
C GLY A 63 25.75 14.94 -7.18
N ASN A 64 25.05 14.94 -6.05
CA ASN A 64 25.44 14.21 -4.83
C ASN A 64 24.39 13.16 -4.42
N LEU A 65 24.70 12.34 -3.42
CA LEU A 65 23.77 11.27 -3.00
C LEU A 65 22.39 11.82 -2.61
N LEU A 66 22.36 12.99 -1.95
CA LEU A 66 21.11 13.61 -1.53
C LEU A 66 20.25 14.06 -2.73
N SER A 67 20.85 14.58 -3.81
CA SER A 67 20.10 14.92 -5.03
C SER A 67 19.52 13.68 -5.70
N ASP A 68 20.27 12.57 -5.73
CA ASP A 68 19.79 11.31 -6.30
C ASP A 68 18.61 10.75 -5.50
N ILE A 69 18.70 10.77 -4.16
CA ILE A 69 17.61 10.34 -3.27
C ILE A 69 16.36 11.20 -3.52
N LYS A 70 16.49 12.53 -3.59
CA LYS A 70 15.37 13.44 -3.86
C LYS A 70 14.71 13.15 -5.22
N ASN A 71 15.52 12.87 -6.24
CA ASN A 71 15.02 12.55 -7.58
C ASN A 71 14.30 11.20 -7.61
N GLY A 72 14.84 10.17 -6.95
CA GLY A 72 14.19 8.87 -6.79
C GLY A 72 12.87 8.99 -6.01
N LEU A 73 12.89 9.74 -4.91
CA LEU A 73 11.71 10.00 -4.06
C LEU A 73 10.61 10.74 -4.84
N THR A 74 10.98 11.68 -5.71
CA THR A 74 10.00 12.38 -6.57
C THR A 74 9.20 11.39 -7.42
N SER A 75 9.85 10.40 -8.04
CA SER A 75 9.15 9.37 -8.82
C SER A 75 8.23 8.54 -7.93
N GLY A 76 8.72 8.06 -6.79
CA GLY A 76 7.96 7.14 -5.96
C GLY A 76 6.81 7.79 -5.19
N VAL A 77 6.95 9.05 -4.75
CA VAL A 77 5.84 9.81 -4.11
C VAL A 77 4.73 10.10 -5.11
N VAL A 78 5.07 10.50 -6.35
CA VAL A 78 4.05 10.72 -7.39
C VAL A 78 3.31 9.42 -7.71
N TYR A 79 4.04 8.30 -7.84
CA TYR A 79 3.43 7.00 -8.02
C TYR A 79 2.49 6.64 -6.87
N ALA A 80 2.95 6.79 -5.62
CA ALA A 80 2.18 6.49 -4.42
C ALA A 80 0.86 7.29 -4.36
N LEU A 81 0.90 8.59 -4.67
CA LEU A 81 -0.29 9.43 -4.67
C LEU A 81 -1.34 8.96 -5.69
N ILE A 82 -0.93 8.71 -6.94
CA ILE A 82 -1.85 8.27 -8.00
C ILE A 82 -2.44 6.90 -7.69
N VAL A 83 -1.60 5.95 -7.27
CA VAL A 83 -2.02 4.59 -6.92
C VAL A 83 -2.97 4.59 -5.73
N SER A 84 -2.64 5.30 -4.66
CA SER A 84 -3.51 5.37 -3.49
C SER A 84 -4.83 6.04 -3.82
N LEU A 85 -4.84 7.13 -4.58
CA LEU A 85 -6.08 7.77 -4.99
C LEU A 85 -6.96 6.83 -5.83
N PHE A 86 -6.36 6.04 -6.72
CA PHE A 86 -7.09 5.00 -7.43
C PHE A 86 -7.62 3.92 -6.48
N ILE A 87 -6.85 3.47 -5.48
CA ILE A 87 -7.30 2.50 -4.47
C ILE A 87 -8.53 3.03 -3.71
N LEU A 88 -8.54 4.32 -3.35
CA LEU A 88 -9.69 4.97 -2.72
C LEU A 88 -10.93 4.86 -3.62
N LEU A 89 -10.80 5.25 -4.89
CA LEU A 89 -11.90 5.18 -5.87
C LEU A 89 -12.35 3.73 -6.10
N TYR A 90 -11.39 2.81 -6.21
CA TYR A 90 -11.63 1.40 -6.47
C TYR A 90 -12.49 0.76 -5.38
N TYR A 91 -12.12 0.93 -4.10
CA TYR A 91 -12.86 0.33 -3.00
C TYR A 91 -14.09 1.14 -2.55
N SER A 92 -14.28 2.36 -3.06
CA SER A 92 -15.50 3.15 -2.79
C SER A 92 -16.56 3.02 -3.87
N THR A 93 -16.17 2.76 -5.12
CA THR A 93 -17.10 2.78 -6.27
C THR A 93 -17.07 1.53 -7.13
N ILE A 94 -15.91 0.93 -7.37
CA ILE A 94 -15.76 -0.16 -8.35
C ILE A 94 -15.99 -1.53 -7.71
N ASN A 95 -15.43 -1.76 -6.52
CA ASN A 95 -15.59 -3.02 -5.77
C ASN A 95 -15.73 -2.75 -4.26
N PRO A 96 -16.83 -2.11 -3.82
CA PRO A 96 -17.14 -1.96 -2.40
C PRO A 96 -17.43 -3.30 -1.71
N GLN A 97 -17.91 -4.30 -2.47
CA GLN A 97 -18.35 -5.60 -1.94
C GLN A 97 -17.21 -6.37 -1.26
N LEU A 98 -15.96 -6.16 -1.69
CA LEU A 98 -14.81 -6.78 -1.04
C LEU A 98 -14.60 -6.31 0.40
N ASN A 99 -14.91 -5.04 0.70
CA ASN A 99 -14.86 -4.55 2.08
C ASN A 99 -16.04 -5.11 2.90
N GLU A 100 -17.24 -5.15 2.31
CA GLU A 100 -18.43 -5.71 2.96
C GLU A 100 -18.20 -7.18 3.34
N ARG A 101 -17.69 -7.99 2.42
CA ARG A 101 -17.34 -9.40 2.66
C ARG A 101 -16.32 -9.57 3.79
N GLN A 102 -15.26 -8.75 3.82
CA GLN A 102 -14.27 -8.81 4.91
C GLN A 102 -14.86 -8.41 6.27
N ILE A 103 -15.78 -7.44 6.29
CA ILE A 103 -16.50 -7.07 7.52
C ILE A 103 -17.40 -8.23 7.95
N GLU A 104 -18.13 -8.87 7.03
CA GLU A 104 -19.00 -10.01 7.33
C GLU A 104 -18.21 -11.21 7.87
N GLU A 105 -17.11 -11.58 7.22
CA GLU A 105 -16.21 -12.65 7.69
C GLU A 105 -15.66 -12.36 9.09
N SER A 106 -15.18 -11.12 9.31
CA SER A 106 -14.69 -10.69 10.62
C SER A 106 -15.80 -10.70 11.68
N THR A 107 -17.01 -10.29 11.29
CA THR A 107 -18.19 -10.29 12.15
C THR A 107 -18.55 -11.71 12.57
N MET A 108 -18.57 -12.66 11.63
CA MET A 108 -18.81 -14.07 11.93
C MET A 108 -17.74 -14.65 12.86
N MET A 109 -16.47 -14.31 12.67
CA MET A 109 -15.38 -14.73 13.55
C MET A 109 -15.54 -14.18 14.97
N ILE A 110 -15.87 -12.89 15.11
CA ILE A 110 -16.12 -12.26 16.42
C ILE A 110 -17.31 -12.91 17.12
N TYR A 111 -18.42 -13.14 16.41
CA TYR A 111 -19.58 -13.83 16.99
C TYR A 111 -19.23 -15.23 17.48
N LYS A 112 -18.48 -16.02 16.69
CA LYS A 112 -18.03 -17.34 17.10
C LYS A 112 -17.15 -17.26 18.35
N ALA A 113 -16.20 -16.33 18.38
CA ALA A 113 -15.26 -16.18 19.48
C ALA A 113 -15.96 -15.73 20.78
N VAL A 114 -16.80 -14.70 20.73
CA VAL A 114 -17.55 -14.19 21.90
C VAL A 114 -18.62 -15.18 22.39
N ASN A 115 -19.04 -16.14 21.55
CA ASN A 115 -19.92 -17.23 21.95
C ASN A 115 -19.21 -18.37 22.69
N ASP A 116 -17.88 -18.46 22.62
CA ASP A 116 -17.08 -19.39 23.43
C ASP A 116 -16.92 -18.83 24.85
N PRO A 117 -17.45 -19.50 25.89
CA PRO A 117 -17.36 -19.04 27.27
C PRO A 117 -15.91 -18.84 27.75
N LYS A 118 -14.99 -19.70 27.33
CA LYS A 118 -13.58 -19.65 27.75
C LYS A 118 -12.89 -18.43 27.17
N TYR A 119 -13.15 -18.15 25.90
CA TYR A 119 -12.61 -16.97 25.22
C TYR A 119 -13.19 -15.67 25.77
N LEU A 120 -14.49 -15.64 26.08
CA LEU A 120 -15.12 -14.46 26.66
C LEU A 120 -14.56 -14.13 28.06
N GLU A 121 -14.30 -15.13 28.88
CA GLU A 121 -13.66 -14.94 30.19
C GLU A 121 -12.22 -14.43 30.05
N ASP A 122 -11.46 -14.98 29.11
CA ASP A 122 -10.08 -14.57 28.82
C ASP A 122 -10.02 -13.12 28.29
N LEU A 123 -10.92 -12.74 27.39
CA LEU A 123 -11.06 -11.37 26.89
C LEU A 123 -11.34 -10.37 28.02
N LYS A 124 -12.23 -10.72 28.95
CA LYS A 124 -12.53 -9.87 30.11
C LYS A 124 -11.33 -9.68 31.04
N LYS A 125 -10.54 -10.74 31.26
CA LYS A 125 -9.32 -10.67 32.07
C LYS A 125 -8.20 -9.88 31.41
N THR A 126 -8.13 -9.92 30.08
CA THR A 126 -7.07 -9.27 29.31
C THR A 126 -7.35 -7.79 29.07
N GLN A 127 -8.62 -7.39 29.07
CA GLN A 127 -9.04 -6.04 28.70
C GLN A 127 -9.99 -5.47 29.75
N GLU A 128 -9.45 -4.64 30.65
CA GLU A 128 -10.18 -4.06 31.81
C GLU A 128 -11.51 -3.39 31.40
N SER A 129 -11.54 -2.75 30.24
CA SER A 129 -12.77 -2.10 29.73
C SER A 129 -13.92 -3.08 29.46
N PHE A 130 -13.64 -4.37 29.27
CA PHE A 130 -14.64 -5.40 28.97
C PHE A 130 -15.21 -6.08 30.21
N GLU A 131 -14.58 -5.95 31.38
CA GLU A 131 -15.05 -6.57 32.62
C GLU A 131 -16.50 -6.15 32.94
N VAL A 132 -16.75 -4.84 32.87
CA VAL A 132 -18.04 -4.20 33.15
C VAL A 132 -19.05 -4.28 32.01
N MET A 133 -18.62 -4.75 30.83
CA MET A 133 -19.48 -4.84 29.66
C MET A 133 -20.23 -6.18 29.62
N ASN A 134 -21.48 -6.13 29.15
CA ASN A 134 -22.21 -7.34 28.79
C ASN A 134 -21.75 -7.86 27.42
N LYS A 135 -22.11 -9.11 27.10
CA LYS A 135 -21.70 -9.78 25.85
C LYS A 135 -22.06 -8.99 24.59
N LYS A 136 -23.22 -8.32 24.56
CA LYS A 136 -23.64 -7.50 23.41
C LYS A 136 -22.73 -6.28 23.25
N GLN A 137 -22.44 -5.58 24.34
CA GLN A 137 -21.54 -4.42 24.35
C GLN A 137 -20.12 -4.80 23.91
N ILE A 138 -19.59 -5.91 24.40
CA ILE A 138 -18.27 -6.43 23.98
C ILE A 138 -18.28 -6.73 22.48
N THR A 139 -19.33 -7.37 21.99
CA THR A 139 -19.48 -7.68 20.57
C THR A 139 -19.51 -6.39 19.73
N GLU A 140 -20.32 -5.41 20.12
CA GLU A 140 -20.41 -4.12 19.43
C GLU A 140 -19.07 -3.37 19.41
N GLU A 141 -18.33 -3.40 20.51
CA GLU A 141 -17.01 -2.78 20.61
C GLU A 141 -15.99 -3.48 19.70
N LEU A 142 -15.95 -4.81 19.70
CA LEU A 142 -15.07 -5.58 18.83
C LEU A 142 -15.39 -5.38 17.34
N LEU A 143 -16.66 -5.19 16.98
CA LEU A 143 -17.08 -4.94 15.59
C LEU A 143 -16.64 -3.57 15.06
N LYS A 144 -16.32 -2.60 15.92
CA LYS A 144 -15.79 -1.29 15.48
C LYS A 144 -14.44 -1.46 14.77
N GLY A 145 -13.59 -2.38 15.21
CA GLY A 145 -12.28 -2.64 14.63
C GLY A 145 -12.35 -2.97 13.14
N PRO A 146 -13.00 -4.08 12.75
CA PRO A 146 -13.16 -4.45 11.34
C PRO A 146 -13.85 -3.38 10.50
N LYS A 147 -14.91 -2.73 11.01
CA LYS A 147 -15.61 -1.65 10.28
C LYS A 147 -14.72 -0.44 10.01
N ASN A 148 -13.91 -0.05 10.99
CA ASN A 148 -12.97 1.06 10.86
C ASN A 148 -11.74 0.71 10.00
N PHE A 149 -11.37 -0.56 9.92
CA PHE A 149 -10.23 -1.02 9.14
C PHE A 149 -10.58 -1.33 7.68
N TYR A 150 -11.65 -2.09 7.45
CA TYR A 150 -12.13 -2.49 6.13
C TYR A 150 -13.07 -1.44 5.54
N ASN A 151 -12.54 -0.24 5.30
CA ASN A 151 -13.21 0.77 4.50
C ASN A 151 -12.22 1.47 3.57
N ALA A 152 -12.75 2.04 2.48
CA ALA A 152 -11.94 2.64 1.43
C ALA A 152 -10.99 3.75 1.93
N LYS A 153 -11.40 4.54 2.93
CA LYS A 153 -10.58 5.61 3.50
C LYS A 153 -9.40 5.06 4.29
N ALA A 154 -9.64 4.06 5.15
CA ALA A 154 -8.57 3.41 5.90
C ALA A 154 -7.59 2.71 4.94
N THR A 155 -8.08 1.97 3.95
CA THR A 155 -7.23 1.34 2.93
C THR A 155 -6.39 2.36 2.16
N PHE A 156 -6.96 3.51 1.80
CA PHE A 156 -6.25 4.62 1.17
C PHE A 156 -5.10 5.13 2.03
N VAL A 157 -5.36 5.46 3.31
CA VAL A 157 -4.36 6.00 4.23
C VAL A 157 -3.23 5.00 4.43
N ILE A 158 -3.56 3.74 4.68
CA ILE A 158 -2.58 2.66 4.87
C ILE A 158 -1.73 2.50 3.60
N SER A 159 -2.37 2.43 2.43
CA SER A 159 -1.67 2.27 1.16
C SER A 159 -0.73 3.45 0.87
N LEU A 160 -1.19 4.68 1.08
CA LEU A 160 -0.37 5.87 0.89
C LEU A 160 0.85 5.87 1.81
N LEU A 161 0.65 5.58 3.11
CA LEU A 161 1.73 5.52 4.08
C LEU A 161 2.75 4.44 3.70
N SER A 162 2.28 3.22 3.42
CA SER A 162 3.12 2.09 3.02
C SER A 162 3.92 2.39 1.76
N LEU A 163 3.29 2.97 0.73
CA LEU A 163 3.95 3.28 -0.53
C LEU A 163 4.95 4.43 -0.42
N VAL A 164 4.65 5.46 0.37
CA VAL A 164 5.61 6.56 0.64
C VAL A 164 6.82 6.04 1.43
N LEU A 165 6.59 5.20 2.45
CA LEU A 165 7.67 4.58 3.21
C LEU A 165 8.54 3.70 2.31
N PHE A 166 7.92 2.83 1.51
CA PHE A 166 8.62 1.94 0.60
C PHE A 166 9.38 2.72 -0.49
N SER A 167 8.76 3.75 -1.08
CA SER A 167 9.41 4.68 -2.01
C SER A 167 10.65 5.33 -1.38
N THR A 168 10.57 5.72 -0.12
CA THR A 168 11.70 6.33 0.60
C THR A 168 12.86 5.35 0.70
N LEU A 169 12.61 4.12 1.15
CA LEU A 169 13.63 3.07 1.22
C LEU A 169 14.23 2.76 -0.15
N LEU A 170 13.40 2.60 -1.18
CA LEU A 170 13.83 2.37 -2.55
C LEU A 170 14.70 3.52 -3.08
N SER A 171 14.33 4.76 -2.83
CA SER A 171 15.08 5.94 -3.29
C SER A 171 16.50 5.97 -2.72
N ILE A 172 16.68 5.55 -1.46
CA ILE A 172 17.98 5.46 -0.80
C ILE A 172 18.79 4.30 -1.40
N ILE A 173 18.21 3.10 -1.41
CA ILE A 173 18.90 1.88 -1.86
C ILE A 173 19.34 2.01 -3.32
N ILE A 174 18.43 2.41 -4.22
CA ILE A 174 18.72 2.54 -5.64
C ILE A 174 19.76 3.63 -5.90
N SER A 175 19.69 4.76 -5.18
CA SER A 175 20.70 5.83 -5.32
C SER A 175 22.10 5.33 -4.96
N ILE A 176 22.23 4.54 -3.87
CA ILE A 176 23.51 3.93 -3.48
C ILE A 176 24.01 2.95 -4.55
N ILE A 177 23.13 2.09 -5.05
CA ILE A 177 23.45 1.11 -6.10
C ILE A 177 23.95 1.84 -7.35
N TYR A 178 23.23 2.85 -7.83
CA TYR A 178 23.60 3.60 -9.02
C TYR A 178 24.90 4.36 -8.85
N ARG A 179 25.18 4.93 -7.67
CA ARG A 179 26.48 5.56 -7.42
C ARG A 179 27.63 4.57 -7.36
N LYS A 180 27.44 3.39 -6.76
CA LYS A 180 28.51 2.38 -6.67
C LYS A 180 28.80 1.70 -8.01
N ILE A 181 27.77 1.45 -8.81
CA ILE A 181 27.88 0.70 -10.07
C ILE A 181 28.15 1.62 -11.26
N LEU A 182 27.36 2.68 -11.47
CA LEU A 182 27.45 3.50 -12.69
C LEU A 182 28.66 4.46 -12.67
N ILE A 183 29.02 5.03 -11.52
CA ILE A 183 30.18 5.95 -11.44
C ILE A 183 31.50 5.18 -11.61
N LYS A 184 31.56 3.91 -11.20
CA LYS A 184 32.73 3.05 -11.45
C LYS A 184 32.84 2.55 -12.89
N ALA A 185 31.72 2.36 -13.59
CA ALA A 185 31.70 1.86 -14.96
C ALA A 185 32.00 2.94 -16.03
N ILE A 186 31.91 4.22 -15.67
CA ILE A 186 32.13 5.37 -16.56
C ILE A 186 33.52 6.00 -16.36
N LYS A 187 34.21 5.65 -15.26
CA LYS A 187 35.65 5.89 -15.08
C LYS A 187 36.44 4.78 -15.75
#